data_AF-A0A5E7KNZ4-F1
#
_entry.id   AF-A0A5E7KNZ4-F1
#
_cell.length_a   1.000
_cell.length_b   1.000
_cell.length_c   1.000
_cell.angle_alpha   90.00
_cell.angle_beta   90.00
_cell.angle_gamma   90.00
#
_symmetry.space_group_name_H-M   'P 1'
#
loop_
_entity.id
_entity.type
_entity.pdbx_description
1 polymer ?
#
loop_
_entity_poly.entity_id
_entity_poly.type
_entity_poly.pdbx_seq_one_letter_code
_entity_poly.pdbx_strand_id
1 'polypeptide(L)'
;MLFKQRYSQTKVKQKIIISATNIPANPLTQPTVPNAVQATAVKSASSQNKSTKLLQDFALLAGSNIEANILLNDSDDEVPIFQRNPRKTMEIINEGNRQRAAEWGMPLHEVEAMLGSASTFSDPVCGLSANNIMKLFLDSEESSYSYAKTENLDLPMVKERLNSLPAEKHFLLRVQDEGLGHAYVVDLPASDEKTRPAFLYQSDLGDGVTRSVSLTDWMREKGHIQMDMNDVYAHFDNMALGNIDLACIAKLFDIGSDPFALNAEALRRGKPSKFQVQEYDPDRLRHNVVTIVSLCNQAQPGSVFASL
;
A
#
# COMPACT_ATOMS: atom_id res chain seq x y z
N MET A 1 9.06 -23.71 -24.18
CA MET A 1 7.93 -23.32 -23.31
C MET A 1 7.89 -21.80 -23.29
N LEU A 2 6.88 -21.21 -23.92
CA LEU A 2 6.73 -19.76 -24.10
C LEU A 2 6.08 -19.14 -22.84
N PHE A 3 6.82 -18.33 -22.10
CA PHE A 3 6.27 -17.44 -21.08
C PHE A 3 5.56 -16.26 -21.76
N LYS A 4 4.23 -16.26 -21.76
CA LYS A 4 3.41 -15.10 -22.13
C LYS A 4 3.22 -14.21 -20.89
N GLN A 5 4.14 -13.28 -20.65
CA GLN A 5 3.82 -12.11 -19.82
C GLN A 5 3.17 -11.05 -20.73
N ARG A 6 1.84 -10.91 -20.64
CA ARG A 6 1.14 -9.75 -21.19
C ARG A 6 1.30 -8.59 -20.21
N TYR A 7 2.35 -7.79 -20.40
CA TYR A 7 2.38 -6.45 -19.83
C TYR A 7 1.49 -5.54 -20.67
N SER A 8 0.41 -5.04 -20.05
CA SER A 8 -0.41 -3.97 -20.60
C SER A 8 0.44 -2.72 -20.73
N GLN A 9 0.58 -2.21 -21.96
CA GLN A 9 1.30 -0.97 -22.22
C GLN A 9 0.52 0.21 -21.63
N THR A 10 1.01 0.76 -20.52
CA THR A 10 0.63 2.10 -20.08
C THR A 10 1.87 2.98 -20.19
N LYS A 11 1.78 4.01 -21.04
CA LYS A 11 2.86 4.95 -21.32
C LYS A 11 3.20 5.75 -20.05
N VAL A 12 4.31 5.43 -19.38
CA VAL A 12 4.87 6.28 -18.34
C VAL A 12 5.50 7.50 -19.00
N LYS A 13 4.86 8.66 -18.88
CA LYS A 13 5.48 9.96 -19.20
C LYS A 13 6.16 10.48 -17.94
N GLN A 14 7.46 10.26 -17.78
CA GLN A 14 8.24 11.00 -16.79
C GLN A 14 8.35 12.47 -17.22
N LYS A 15 7.85 13.38 -16.39
CA LYS A 15 7.98 14.82 -16.60
C LYS A 15 9.17 15.32 -15.77
N ILE A 16 10.23 15.75 -16.46
CA ILE A 16 11.41 16.41 -15.89
C ILE A 16 10.99 17.79 -15.38
N ILE A 17 11.13 18.05 -14.07
CA ILE A 17 10.96 19.39 -13.49
C ILE A 17 12.35 20.02 -13.31
N ILE A 18 12.63 21.04 -14.11
CA ILE A 18 13.82 21.89 -13.99
C ILE A 18 13.51 22.97 -12.96
N SER A 19 14.27 23.01 -11.86
CA SER A 19 14.22 24.10 -10.88
C SER A 19 15.03 25.30 -11.37
N ALA A 20 14.45 26.49 -11.32
CA ALA A 20 15.16 27.76 -11.46
C ALA A 20 14.74 28.72 -10.33
N THR A 21 15.76 29.41 -9.82
CA THR A 21 15.90 30.11 -8.55
C THR A 21 15.36 31.55 -8.50
N ASN A 22 15.25 32.03 -7.24
CA ASN A 22 15.42 33.41 -6.72
C ASN A 22 14.22 34.35 -6.64
N ILE A 23 13.77 34.61 -5.39
CA ILE A 23 13.23 35.91 -4.95
C ILE A 23 13.79 36.22 -3.54
N PRO A 24 14.26 37.46 -3.24
CA PRO A 24 15.01 37.77 -2.02
C PRO A 24 14.11 38.13 -0.83
N ALA A 25 14.67 37.92 0.36
CA ALA A 25 14.12 38.26 1.66
C ALA A 25 14.15 39.76 1.96
N ASN A 26 13.16 40.25 2.71
CA ASN A 26 13.41 41.22 3.78
C ASN A 26 12.29 41.18 4.85
N PRO A 27 12.61 41.39 6.14
CA PRO A 27 11.70 41.21 7.27
C PRO A 27 11.02 42.53 7.66
N LEU A 28 9.95 42.46 8.48
CA LEU A 28 9.69 43.42 9.59
C LEU A 28 8.41 43.05 10.38
N THR A 29 8.60 43.01 11.71
CA THR A 29 7.69 43.36 12.82
C THR A 29 6.43 42.53 13.14
N GLN A 30 6.50 41.87 14.31
CA GLN A 30 5.37 41.46 15.16
C GLN A 30 4.66 42.66 15.81
N PRO A 31 3.40 42.46 16.23
CA PRO A 31 3.05 42.78 17.61
C PRO A 31 2.27 41.63 18.32
N THR A 32 2.71 41.35 19.54
CA THR A 32 2.06 40.56 20.61
C THR A 32 0.82 41.26 21.18
N VAL A 33 -0.28 40.54 21.50
CA VAL A 33 -0.95 40.39 22.84
C VAL A 33 -2.06 39.26 22.75
N PRO A 34 -2.75 38.79 23.84
CA PRO A 34 -2.48 37.51 24.52
C PRO A 34 -3.63 36.47 24.55
N ASN A 35 -3.25 35.22 24.90
CA ASN A 35 -3.98 34.17 25.65
C ASN A 35 -5.51 33.98 25.46
N ALA A 36 -5.89 32.81 24.93
CA ALA A 36 -6.53 31.73 25.69
C ALA A 36 -7.17 30.70 24.75
N VAL A 37 -6.49 29.57 24.51
CA VAL A 37 -7.20 28.33 24.15
C VAL A 37 -6.58 27.21 24.99
N GLN A 38 -7.45 26.62 25.81
CA GLN A 38 -7.15 25.49 26.66
C GLN A 38 -6.51 24.37 25.83
N ALA A 39 -5.26 24.04 26.16
CA ALA A 39 -4.66 22.79 25.74
C ALA A 39 -5.36 21.65 26.49
N THR A 40 -6.41 21.09 25.88
CA THR A 40 -6.83 19.73 26.18
C THR A 40 -5.67 18.83 25.80
N ALA A 41 -4.97 18.33 26.82
CA ALA A 41 -3.90 17.37 26.68
C ALA A 41 -4.42 16.15 25.91
N VAL A 42 -4.03 16.05 24.64
CA VAL A 42 -4.15 14.83 23.85
C VAL A 42 -3.34 13.78 24.61
N LYS A 43 -4.03 12.81 25.22
CA LYS A 43 -3.41 11.56 25.70
C LYS A 43 -2.88 10.82 24.47
N SER A 44 -1.72 11.24 23.98
CA SER A 44 -0.98 10.60 22.88
C SER A 44 -0.01 9.59 23.48
N ALA A 45 -0.59 8.48 23.94
CA ALA A 45 0.12 7.22 24.02
C ALA A 45 -0.85 6.15 23.54
N SER A 46 -1.31 6.31 22.29
CA SER A 46 -1.91 5.21 21.54
C SER A 46 -0.82 4.17 21.40
N SER A 47 -0.96 3.02 22.06
CA SER A 47 -0.19 1.84 21.75
C SER A 47 -0.52 1.49 20.30
N GLN A 48 0.32 1.92 19.37
CA GLN A 48 0.14 1.65 17.94
C GLN A 48 -0.15 0.15 17.76
N ASN A 49 -1.16 -0.16 16.96
CA ASN A 49 -1.55 -1.53 16.73
C ASN A 49 -0.34 -2.34 16.21
N LYS A 50 -0.11 -3.53 16.79
CA LYS A 50 1.08 -4.34 16.51
C LYS A 50 1.19 -4.74 15.03
N SER A 51 0.08 -5.12 14.38
CA SER A 51 0.10 -5.50 12.96
C SER A 51 0.43 -4.29 12.07
N THR A 52 -0.20 -3.16 12.35
CA THR A 52 0.07 -1.89 11.68
C THR A 52 1.53 -1.46 11.83
N LYS A 53 2.11 -1.63 13.02
CA LYS A 53 3.53 -1.33 13.26
C LYS A 53 4.46 -2.25 12.44
N LEU A 54 4.18 -3.55 12.41
CA LEU A 54 4.94 -4.51 11.61
C LEU A 54 4.90 -4.18 10.11
N LEU A 55 3.72 -3.82 9.58
CA LEU A 55 3.61 -3.38 8.20
C LEU A 55 4.35 -2.06 7.96
N GLN A 56 4.28 -1.11 8.89
CA GLN A 56 5.02 0.15 8.79
C GLN A 56 6.54 -0.10 8.75
N ASP A 57 7.06 -0.99 9.59
CA ASP A 57 8.47 -1.35 9.61
C ASP A 57 8.89 -2.01 8.29
N PHE A 58 8.07 -2.91 7.75
CA PHE A 58 8.31 -3.50 6.44
C PHE A 58 8.28 -2.45 5.31
N ALA A 59 7.31 -1.52 5.33
CA ALA A 59 7.22 -0.46 4.33
C ALA A 59 8.44 0.46 4.37
N LEU A 60 8.91 0.84 5.55
CA LEU A 60 10.14 1.63 5.73
C LEU A 60 11.39 0.89 5.25
N LEU A 61 11.47 -0.43 5.49
CA LEU A 61 12.54 -1.27 4.93
C LEU A 61 12.45 -1.29 3.39
N ALA A 62 11.28 -1.52 2.81
CA ALA A 62 11.08 -1.53 1.37
C ALA A 62 11.34 -0.16 0.70
N GLY A 63 11.23 0.93 1.44
CA GLY A 63 11.62 2.28 0.98
C GLY A 63 13.12 2.58 1.08
N SER A 64 13.93 1.71 1.68
CA SER A 64 15.37 1.96 1.92
C SER A 64 16.30 0.78 1.59
N ASN A 65 15.76 -0.41 1.35
CA ASN A 65 16.48 -1.62 0.97
C ASN A 65 15.91 -2.15 -0.37
N ILE A 66 16.77 -2.22 -1.39
CA ILE A 66 16.35 -2.62 -2.74
C ILE A 66 15.84 -4.06 -2.80
N GLU A 67 16.39 -4.98 -2.01
CA GLU A 67 15.92 -6.37 -1.97
C GLU A 67 14.50 -6.43 -1.39
N ALA A 68 14.21 -5.68 -0.32
CA ALA A 68 12.86 -5.59 0.23
C ALA A 68 11.88 -4.87 -0.73
N ASN A 69 12.34 -3.84 -1.44
CA ASN A 69 11.57 -3.18 -2.48
C ASN A 69 11.19 -4.15 -3.62
N ILE A 70 12.14 -5.01 -4.03
CA ILE A 70 11.90 -6.05 -5.04
C ILE A 70 10.85 -7.04 -4.55
N LEU A 71 10.89 -7.47 -3.28
CA LEU A 71 9.87 -8.36 -2.72
C LEU A 71 8.47 -7.73 -2.71
N LEU A 72 8.39 -6.44 -2.39
CA LEU A 72 7.14 -5.68 -2.44
C LEU A 72 6.60 -5.51 -3.88
N ASN A 73 7.48 -5.55 -4.88
CA ASN A 73 7.13 -5.46 -6.31
C ASN A 73 7.11 -6.82 -7.03
N ASP A 74 7.30 -7.92 -6.32
CA ASP A 74 7.28 -9.25 -6.92
C ASP A 74 5.83 -9.74 -7.09
N SER A 75 5.48 -10.11 -8.32
CA SER A 75 4.14 -10.55 -8.71
C SER A 75 3.97 -12.08 -8.71
N ASP A 76 4.95 -12.84 -8.20
CA ASP A 76 4.83 -14.30 -8.09
C ASP A 76 3.85 -14.70 -6.97
N ASP A 77 2.59 -14.91 -7.34
CA ASP A 77 1.52 -15.30 -6.41
C ASP A 77 1.63 -16.78 -5.95
N GLU A 78 2.46 -17.60 -6.60
CA GLU A 78 2.57 -19.03 -6.27
C GLU A 78 3.55 -19.29 -5.14
N VAL A 79 4.54 -18.41 -4.97
CA VAL A 79 5.56 -18.52 -3.90
C VAL A 79 5.15 -17.66 -2.69
N PRO A 80 5.13 -18.23 -1.47
CA PRO A 80 4.96 -17.46 -0.25
C PRO A 80 5.98 -16.32 -0.15
N ILE A 81 5.55 -15.13 0.26
CA ILE A 81 6.38 -13.92 0.24
C ILE A 81 7.68 -14.06 1.05
N PHE A 82 7.64 -14.81 2.15
CA PHE A 82 8.80 -15.06 3.02
C PHE A 82 9.77 -16.13 2.46
N GLN A 83 9.38 -16.88 1.43
CA GLN A 83 10.23 -17.86 0.73
C GLN A 83 10.82 -17.30 -0.58
N ARG A 84 10.39 -16.10 -1.00
CA ARG A 84 10.91 -15.45 -2.21
C ARG A 84 12.40 -15.11 -2.05
N ASN A 85 13.12 -15.15 -3.16
CA ASN A 85 14.54 -14.82 -3.20
C ASN A 85 14.75 -13.51 -3.99
N PRO A 86 14.96 -12.38 -3.31
CA PRO A 86 15.04 -11.08 -3.98
C PRO A 86 16.19 -11.01 -4.99
N ARG A 87 17.34 -11.63 -4.72
CA ARG A 87 18.49 -11.63 -5.64
C ARG A 87 18.19 -12.40 -6.91
N LYS A 88 17.54 -13.56 -6.78
CA LYS A 88 17.09 -14.33 -7.95
C LYS A 88 16.08 -13.53 -8.77
N THR A 89 15.15 -12.82 -8.12
CA THR A 89 14.20 -11.93 -8.82
C THR A 89 14.94 -10.78 -9.52
N MET A 90 15.95 -10.16 -8.89
CA MET A 90 16.79 -9.13 -9.51
C MET A 90 17.57 -9.67 -10.72
N GLU A 91 18.13 -10.88 -10.65
CA GLU A 91 18.82 -11.53 -11.77
C GLU A 91 17.87 -11.77 -12.95
N ILE A 92 16.63 -12.23 -12.67
CA ILE A 92 15.59 -12.43 -13.69
C ILE A 92 15.23 -11.11 -14.37
N ILE A 93 15.06 -10.02 -13.61
CA ILE A 93 14.78 -8.68 -14.16
C ILE A 93 15.93 -8.22 -15.04
N ASN A 94 17.17 -8.31 -14.55
CA ASN A 94 18.36 -7.87 -15.27
C ASN A 94 18.55 -8.65 -16.57
N GLU A 95 18.41 -9.97 -16.55
CA GLU A 95 18.50 -10.80 -17.76
C GLU A 95 17.35 -10.50 -18.72
N GLY A 96 16.13 -10.36 -18.20
CA GLY A 96 14.97 -9.99 -19.00
C GLY A 96 15.12 -8.62 -19.69
N ASN A 97 15.74 -7.64 -19.02
CA ASN A 97 16.01 -6.33 -19.62
C ASN A 97 17.12 -6.41 -20.68
N ARG A 98 18.19 -7.18 -20.45
CA ARG A 98 19.22 -7.44 -21.45
C ARG A 98 18.67 -8.12 -22.70
N GLN A 99 17.82 -9.12 -22.51
CA GLN A 99 17.17 -9.82 -23.62
C GLN A 99 16.29 -8.85 -24.44
N ARG A 100 15.46 -8.04 -23.78
CA ARG A 100 14.60 -7.04 -24.46
C ARG A 100 15.41 -5.98 -25.18
N ALA A 101 16.51 -5.51 -24.60
CA ALA A 101 17.43 -4.58 -25.26
C ALA A 101 17.97 -5.15 -26.58
N ALA A 102 18.39 -6.41 -26.57
CA ALA A 102 18.82 -7.11 -27.77
C ALA A 102 17.68 -7.30 -28.80
N GLU A 103 16.49 -7.71 -28.35
CA GLU A 103 15.31 -7.94 -29.21
C GLU A 103 14.78 -6.65 -29.84
N TRP A 104 14.80 -5.53 -29.12
CA TRP A 104 14.29 -4.24 -29.58
C TRP A 104 15.35 -3.44 -30.35
N GLY A 105 16.60 -3.89 -30.37
CA GLY A 105 17.73 -3.14 -30.93
C GLY A 105 17.97 -1.81 -30.19
N MET A 106 17.68 -1.77 -28.90
CA MET A 106 17.73 -0.58 -28.06
C MET A 106 18.85 -0.68 -27.01
N PRO A 107 19.46 0.44 -26.58
CA PRO A 107 20.36 0.44 -25.44
C PRO A 107 19.66 -0.04 -24.16
N LEU A 108 20.36 -0.80 -23.31
CA LEU A 108 19.81 -1.33 -22.05
C LEU A 108 19.21 -0.24 -21.16
N HIS A 109 19.89 0.90 -21.02
CA HIS A 109 19.43 1.99 -20.18
C HIS A 109 18.09 2.60 -20.65
N GLU A 110 17.77 2.55 -21.94
CA GLU A 110 16.46 3.00 -22.45
C GLU A 110 15.36 1.99 -22.10
N VAL A 111 15.67 0.69 -22.18
CA VAL A 111 14.75 -0.37 -21.73
C VAL A 111 14.48 -0.25 -20.23
N GLU A 112 15.53 -0.05 -19.42
CA GLU A 112 15.41 0.16 -17.98
C GLU A 112 14.62 1.42 -17.64
N ALA A 113 14.78 2.51 -18.39
CA ALA A 113 13.98 3.73 -18.19
C ALA A 113 12.48 3.51 -18.51
N MET A 114 12.15 2.59 -19.41
CA MET A 114 10.77 2.28 -19.79
C MET A 114 10.10 1.25 -18.88
N LEU A 115 10.85 0.25 -18.40
CA LEU A 115 10.31 -0.91 -17.70
C LEU A 115 10.71 -0.98 -16.22
N GLY A 116 11.65 -0.15 -15.78
CA GLY A 116 12.31 -0.25 -14.49
C GLY A 116 13.58 -1.10 -14.52
N SER A 117 14.43 -0.89 -13.51
CA SER A 117 15.65 -1.67 -13.26
C SER A 117 15.55 -2.35 -11.90
N ALA A 118 16.23 -3.49 -11.76
CA ALA A 118 16.38 -4.16 -10.46
C ALA A 118 17.20 -3.34 -9.45
N SER A 119 17.90 -2.30 -9.92
CA SER A 119 18.76 -1.44 -9.11
C SER A 119 18.09 -0.16 -8.61
N THR A 120 16.84 0.08 -9.01
CA THR A 120 16.10 1.32 -8.70
C THR A 120 14.86 1.02 -7.87
N PHE A 121 14.60 1.85 -6.86
CA PHE A 121 13.35 1.76 -6.10
C PHE A 121 12.16 2.02 -7.01
N SER A 122 11.15 1.15 -6.89
CA SER A 122 9.88 1.28 -7.59
C SER A 122 8.74 1.21 -6.58
N ASP A 123 7.73 2.03 -6.78
CA ASP A 123 6.49 1.92 -6.02
C ASP A 123 5.53 0.94 -6.71
N PRO A 124 5.04 -0.08 -6.00
CA PRO A 124 4.09 -1.01 -6.59
C PRO A 124 2.77 -0.29 -6.91
N VAL A 125 2.15 -0.71 -8.01
CA VAL A 125 0.76 -0.34 -8.30
C VAL A 125 -0.17 -0.86 -7.20
N CYS A 126 -1.30 -0.20 -7.00
CA CYS A 126 -2.23 -0.49 -5.90
C CYS A 126 -2.66 -1.96 -5.79
N GLY A 127 -2.92 -2.63 -6.93
CA GLY A 127 -3.28 -4.05 -6.96
C GLY A 127 -2.14 -4.96 -6.49
N LEU A 128 -0.91 -4.64 -6.86
CA LEU A 128 0.28 -5.41 -6.49
C LEU A 128 0.62 -5.19 -5.01
N SER A 129 0.56 -3.96 -4.52
CA SER A 129 0.79 -3.68 -3.11
C SER A 129 -0.27 -4.32 -2.22
N ALA A 130 -1.56 -4.22 -2.58
CA ALA A 130 -2.63 -4.89 -1.85
C ALA A 130 -2.42 -6.42 -1.81
N ASN A 131 -2.04 -7.04 -2.92
CA ASN A 131 -1.77 -8.48 -2.95
C ASN A 131 -0.57 -8.83 -2.04
N ASN A 132 0.56 -8.12 -2.15
CA ASN A 132 1.74 -8.41 -1.34
C ASN A 132 1.54 -8.10 0.15
N ILE A 133 0.69 -7.13 0.51
CA ILE A 133 0.25 -6.91 1.89
C ILE A 133 -0.58 -8.11 2.38
N MET A 134 -1.55 -8.58 1.60
CA MET A 134 -2.32 -9.78 1.95
C MET A 134 -1.41 -11.00 2.14
N LYS A 135 -0.43 -11.20 1.26
CA LYS A 135 0.59 -12.26 1.37
C LYS A 135 1.41 -12.12 2.65
N LEU A 136 1.85 -10.91 3.00
CA LEU A 136 2.63 -10.67 4.22
C LEU A 136 1.89 -11.12 5.49
N PHE A 137 0.57 -10.95 5.54
CA PHE A 137 -0.25 -11.36 6.67
C PHE A 137 -0.70 -12.83 6.63
N LEU A 138 -0.93 -13.39 5.43
CA LEU A 138 -1.66 -14.65 5.28
C LEU A 138 -0.77 -15.83 4.88
N ASP A 139 0.35 -15.59 4.19
CA ASP A 139 1.20 -16.66 3.68
C ASP A 139 1.77 -17.50 4.84
N SER A 140 1.74 -18.81 4.67
CA SER A 140 2.33 -19.81 5.55
C SER A 140 3.12 -20.84 4.74
N GLU A 141 3.72 -21.82 5.40
CA GLU A 141 4.41 -22.93 4.72
C GLU A 141 3.44 -23.77 3.86
N GLU A 142 2.18 -23.84 4.26
CA GLU A 142 1.15 -24.67 3.63
C GLU A 142 0.30 -23.89 2.61
N SER A 143 0.29 -22.56 2.66
CA SER A 143 -0.64 -21.76 1.88
C SER A 143 -0.05 -20.41 1.46
N SER A 144 -0.36 -20.03 0.21
CA SER A 144 0.06 -18.77 -0.40
C SER A 144 -1.20 -18.03 -0.87
N TYR A 145 -1.38 -16.79 -0.43
CA TYR A 145 -2.49 -15.95 -0.89
C TYR A 145 -2.32 -15.64 -2.37
N SER A 146 -3.42 -15.76 -3.12
CA SER A 146 -3.55 -15.35 -4.52
C SER A 146 -4.95 -14.79 -4.74
N TYR A 147 -5.02 -13.54 -5.20
CA TYR A 147 -6.30 -12.87 -5.47
C TYR A 147 -7.20 -13.67 -6.41
N ALA A 148 -6.61 -14.34 -7.41
CA ALA A 148 -7.34 -15.13 -8.40
C ALA A 148 -7.96 -16.42 -7.84
N LYS A 149 -7.42 -16.95 -6.74
CA LYS A 149 -7.87 -18.20 -6.11
C LYS A 149 -8.84 -17.96 -4.95
N THR A 150 -8.84 -16.75 -4.38
CA THR A 150 -9.71 -16.38 -3.25
C THR A 150 -11.09 -15.92 -3.74
N GLU A 151 -12.15 -16.38 -3.06
CA GLU A 151 -13.53 -16.00 -3.37
C GLU A 151 -13.76 -14.50 -3.16
N ASN A 152 -14.47 -13.88 -4.10
CA ASN A 152 -14.88 -12.48 -4.02
C ASN A 152 -16.33 -12.38 -3.57
N LEU A 153 -16.56 -11.57 -2.55
CA LEU A 153 -17.88 -11.17 -2.07
C LEU A 153 -18.35 -9.91 -2.80
N ASP A 154 -19.68 -9.78 -2.93
CA ASP A 154 -20.32 -8.52 -3.32
C ASP A 154 -20.61 -7.63 -2.10
N LEU A 155 -21.20 -6.45 -2.33
CA LEU A 155 -21.43 -5.46 -1.28
C LEU A 155 -22.39 -5.95 -0.17
N PRO A 156 -23.57 -6.53 -0.47
CA PRO A 156 -24.42 -7.11 0.57
C PRO A 156 -23.70 -8.17 1.40
N MET A 157 -23.00 -9.10 0.75
CA MET A 157 -22.29 -10.20 1.44
C MET A 157 -21.15 -9.69 2.33
N VAL A 158 -20.36 -8.71 1.86
CA VAL A 158 -19.26 -8.17 2.69
C VAL A 158 -19.79 -7.40 3.90
N LYS A 159 -20.88 -6.63 3.77
CA LYS A 159 -21.48 -5.90 4.91
C LYS A 159 -21.99 -6.86 5.97
N GLU A 160 -22.67 -7.94 5.56
CA GLU A 160 -23.09 -8.99 6.48
C GLU A 160 -21.90 -9.67 7.18
N ARG A 161 -20.85 -10.00 6.40
CA ARG A 161 -19.65 -10.63 6.93
C ARG A 161 -18.91 -9.74 7.94
N LEU A 162 -18.73 -8.46 7.63
CA LEU A 162 -18.04 -7.49 8.50
C LEU A 162 -18.81 -7.25 9.82
N ASN A 163 -20.15 -7.22 9.77
CA ASN A 163 -20.99 -7.05 10.95
C ASN A 163 -21.04 -8.30 11.86
N SER A 164 -20.56 -9.45 11.38
CA SER A 164 -20.58 -10.74 12.11
C SER A 164 -19.19 -11.23 12.53
N LEU A 165 -18.14 -10.41 12.38
CA LEU A 165 -16.77 -10.80 12.73
C LEU A 165 -16.59 -11.00 14.24
N PRO A 166 -16.09 -12.16 14.70
CA PRO A 166 -15.78 -12.42 16.11
C PRO A 166 -14.74 -11.44 16.66
N ALA A 167 -15.05 -10.77 17.78
CA ALA A 167 -14.27 -9.68 18.38
C ALA A 167 -12.83 -10.06 18.72
N GLU A 168 -12.62 -11.32 19.09
CA GLU A 168 -11.36 -11.91 19.53
C GLU A 168 -10.42 -12.36 18.40
N LYS A 169 -10.86 -12.23 17.14
CA LYS A 169 -10.10 -12.64 15.94
C LYS A 169 -9.70 -11.44 15.09
N HIS A 170 -8.63 -11.59 14.31
CA HIS A 170 -8.11 -10.56 13.44
C HIS A 170 -8.49 -10.81 11.97
N PHE A 171 -8.82 -9.75 11.24
CA PHE A 171 -9.25 -9.87 9.85
C PHE A 171 -8.60 -8.84 8.94
N LEU A 172 -8.48 -9.19 7.66
CA LEU A 172 -8.17 -8.28 6.58
C LEU A 172 -9.35 -8.23 5.62
N LEU A 173 -9.63 -7.04 5.12
CA LEU A 173 -10.50 -6.79 3.99
C LEU A 173 -9.65 -6.28 2.83
N ARG A 174 -9.50 -7.09 1.78
CA ARG A 174 -8.94 -6.63 0.51
C ARG A 174 -10.06 -6.14 -0.39
N VAL A 175 -9.94 -4.92 -0.87
CA VAL A 175 -10.94 -4.27 -1.74
C VAL A 175 -10.38 -4.10 -3.13
N GLN A 176 -11.12 -4.56 -4.14
CA GLN A 176 -10.99 -4.11 -5.52
C GLN A 176 -12.09 -3.07 -5.77
N ASP A 177 -11.74 -1.79 -5.69
CA ASP A 177 -12.68 -0.70 -5.90
C ASP A 177 -12.72 -0.34 -7.39
N GLU A 178 -13.65 -0.95 -8.12
CA GLU A 178 -13.78 -0.74 -9.57
C GLU A 178 -14.24 0.68 -9.93
N GLY A 179 -14.88 1.37 -8.98
CA GLY A 179 -15.36 2.73 -9.18
C GLY A 179 -14.24 3.77 -9.06
N LEU A 180 -13.32 3.58 -8.12
CA LEU A 180 -12.06 4.32 -8.05
C LEU A 180 -11.04 3.83 -9.09
N GLY A 181 -11.17 2.59 -9.55
CA GLY A 181 -10.11 1.91 -10.30
C GLY A 181 -8.90 1.58 -9.41
N HIS A 182 -9.15 1.30 -8.13
CA HIS A 182 -8.13 1.22 -7.08
C HIS A 182 -8.19 -0.11 -6.31
N ALA A 183 -7.11 -0.45 -5.61
CA ALA A 183 -7.08 -1.58 -4.70
C ALA A 183 -6.33 -1.24 -3.40
N TYR A 184 -6.86 -1.72 -2.29
CA TYR A 184 -6.33 -1.42 -0.95
C TYR A 184 -6.73 -2.51 0.04
N VAL A 185 -6.12 -2.48 1.22
CA VAL A 185 -6.38 -3.40 2.31
C VAL A 185 -6.85 -2.61 3.53
N VAL A 186 -7.85 -3.13 4.24
CA VAL A 186 -8.27 -2.63 5.55
C VAL A 186 -7.98 -3.72 6.59
N ASP A 187 -7.15 -3.40 7.57
CA ASP A 187 -6.83 -4.25 8.72
C ASP A 187 -7.84 -4.01 9.84
N LEU A 188 -8.38 -5.11 10.35
CA LEU A 188 -9.46 -5.19 11.34
C LEU A 188 -8.99 -6.08 12.49
N PRO A 189 -8.02 -5.62 13.30
CA PRO A 189 -7.45 -6.42 14.38
C PRO A 189 -8.50 -6.75 15.45
N ALA A 190 -8.26 -7.83 16.21
CA ALA A 190 -9.09 -8.17 17.36
C ALA A 190 -9.13 -7.02 18.36
N SER A 191 -10.28 -6.81 18.99
CA SER A 191 -10.48 -5.74 19.96
C SER A 191 -11.62 -6.09 20.93
N ASP A 192 -11.43 -5.71 22.19
CA ASP A 192 -12.46 -5.72 23.24
C ASP A 192 -13.25 -4.40 23.29
N GLU A 193 -12.89 -3.43 22.45
CA GLU A 193 -13.60 -2.17 22.33
C GLU A 193 -15.01 -2.36 21.74
N LYS A 194 -15.92 -1.43 22.10
CA LYS A 194 -17.28 -1.40 21.57
C LYS A 194 -17.31 -1.28 20.03
N THR A 195 -16.30 -0.63 19.46
CA THR A 195 -16.10 -0.45 18.03
C THR A 195 -14.74 -1.00 17.65
N ARG A 196 -14.72 -1.98 16.73
CA ARG A 196 -13.46 -2.54 16.24
C ARG A 196 -12.63 -1.45 15.51
N PRO A 197 -11.33 -1.30 15.83
CA PRO A 197 -10.47 -0.39 15.10
C PRO A 197 -10.19 -0.90 13.68
N ALA A 198 -9.97 0.04 12.75
CA ALA A 198 -9.70 -0.26 11.35
C ALA A 198 -8.58 0.63 10.81
N PHE A 199 -7.68 0.07 9.99
CA PHE A 199 -6.52 0.77 9.41
C PHE A 199 -6.42 0.51 7.91
N LEU A 200 -6.19 1.54 7.08
CA LEU A 200 -6.16 1.41 5.62
C LEU A 200 -4.72 1.35 5.17
N TYR A 201 -4.40 0.40 4.31
CA TYR A 201 -3.09 0.23 3.70
C TYR A 201 -3.21 0.30 2.19
N GLN A 202 -2.41 1.17 1.56
CA GLN A 202 -2.41 1.35 0.12
C GLN A 202 -1.08 1.89 -0.40
N SER A 203 -0.88 1.72 -1.71
CA SER A 203 -0.07 2.59 -2.56
C SER A 203 -0.89 2.97 -3.78
N ASP A 204 -0.53 4.03 -4.49
CA ASP A 204 -1.21 4.45 -5.71
C ASP A 204 -0.23 5.09 -6.72
N LEU A 205 -0.39 4.76 -8.00
CA LEU A 205 0.35 5.40 -9.09
C LEU A 205 -0.20 6.79 -9.42
N GLY A 206 -1.46 7.10 -9.06
CA GLY A 206 -2.05 8.41 -9.27
C GLY A 206 -2.66 8.66 -10.66
N ASP A 207 -2.89 7.61 -11.45
CA ASP A 207 -3.51 7.71 -12.78
C ASP A 207 -5.05 7.79 -12.71
N GLY A 208 -5.63 7.65 -11.51
CA GLY A 208 -7.07 7.58 -11.26
C GLY A 208 -7.63 8.81 -10.55
N VAL A 209 -8.54 8.57 -9.61
CA VAL A 209 -9.21 9.60 -8.81
C VAL A 209 -8.28 10.18 -7.75
N THR A 210 -7.51 9.30 -7.11
CA THR A 210 -6.53 9.61 -6.09
C THR A 210 -5.19 9.95 -6.72
N ARG A 211 -4.41 10.82 -6.06
CA ARG A 211 -3.03 11.14 -6.48
C ARG A 211 -2.07 10.02 -6.09
N SER A 212 -0.87 10.05 -6.68
CA SER A 212 0.18 9.08 -6.36
C SER A 212 0.60 9.15 -4.90
N VAL A 213 0.80 7.98 -4.30
CA VAL A 213 1.35 7.82 -2.94
C VAL A 213 2.08 6.50 -2.83
N SER A 214 3.32 6.52 -2.31
CA SER A 214 4.07 5.30 -2.01
C SER A 214 3.48 4.61 -0.77
N LEU A 215 3.65 3.29 -0.66
CA LEU A 215 3.27 2.59 0.59
C LEU A 215 4.05 3.13 1.79
N THR A 216 5.32 3.48 1.57
CA THR A 216 6.21 4.05 2.59
C THR A 216 5.66 5.35 3.15
N ASP A 217 5.31 6.30 2.29
CA ASP A 217 4.77 7.61 2.71
C ASP A 217 3.39 7.45 3.33
N TRP A 218 2.55 6.59 2.74
CA TRP A 218 1.25 6.27 3.30
C TRP A 218 1.37 5.75 4.73
N MET A 219 2.20 4.73 4.97
CA MET A 219 2.38 4.14 6.30
C MET A 219 3.04 5.11 7.29
N ARG A 220 3.91 5.99 6.81
CA ARG A 220 4.55 7.03 7.64
C ARG A 220 3.54 8.06 8.14
N GLU A 221 2.65 8.53 7.26
CA GLU A 221 1.79 9.68 7.57
C GLU A 221 0.37 9.29 8.01
N LYS A 222 -0.24 8.28 7.38
CA LYS A 222 -1.70 8.04 7.51
C LYS A 222 -2.12 6.60 7.75
N GLY A 223 -1.39 5.60 7.27
CA GLY A 223 -1.75 4.19 7.40
C GLY A 223 -1.80 3.66 8.84
N HIS A 224 -1.22 4.40 9.79
CA HIS A 224 -1.28 4.08 11.21
C HIS A 224 -2.40 4.81 11.98
N ILE A 225 -3.17 5.67 11.29
CA ILE A 225 -4.29 6.40 11.85
C ILE A 225 -5.54 5.53 11.69
N GLN A 226 -6.27 5.31 12.78
CA GLN A 226 -7.52 4.57 12.77
C GLN A 226 -8.58 5.31 11.94
N MET A 227 -9.31 4.59 11.10
CA MET A 227 -10.47 5.11 10.39
C MET A 227 -11.79 4.74 11.08
N ASP A 228 -12.84 5.50 10.77
CA ASP A 228 -14.21 5.14 11.14
C ASP A 228 -14.80 4.20 10.07
N MET A 229 -15.23 3.01 10.49
CA MET A 229 -15.87 2.04 9.59
C MET A 229 -17.18 2.57 8.99
N ASN A 230 -17.85 3.54 9.62
CA ASN A 230 -19.02 4.20 9.03
C ASN A 230 -18.66 4.97 7.76
N ASP A 231 -17.48 5.61 7.70
CA ASP A 231 -17.02 6.27 6.48
C ASP A 231 -16.75 5.25 5.37
N VAL A 232 -16.18 4.09 5.73
CA VAL A 232 -15.92 2.99 4.78
C VAL A 232 -17.22 2.46 4.20
N TYR A 233 -18.23 2.20 5.05
CA TYR A 233 -19.56 1.78 4.58
C TYR A 233 -20.23 2.85 3.73
N ALA A 234 -20.15 4.13 4.12
CA ALA A 234 -20.68 5.23 3.34
C ALA A 234 -19.99 5.32 1.97
N HIS A 235 -18.66 5.14 1.91
CA HIS A 235 -17.91 5.07 0.66
C HIS A 235 -18.42 3.93 -0.22
N PHE A 236 -18.54 2.71 0.31
CA PHE A 236 -19.04 1.57 -0.47
C PHE A 236 -20.46 1.79 -1.01
N ASP A 237 -21.37 2.29 -0.17
CA ASP A 237 -22.75 2.56 -0.54
C ASP A 237 -22.82 3.68 -1.60
N ASN A 238 -22.04 4.75 -1.43
CA ASN A 238 -21.96 5.84 -2.40
C ASN A 238 -21.46 5.34 -3.76
N MET A 239 -20.36 4.57 -3.77
CA MET A 239 -19.81 4.02 -5.01
C MET A 239 -20.78 3.07 -5.73
N ALA A 240 -21.49 2.23 -4.97
CA ALA A 240 -22.50 1.31 -5.53
C ALA A 240 -23.71 2.06 -6.12
N LEU A 241 -24.12 3.16 -5.49
CA LEU A 241 -25.22 4.02 -5.97
C LEU A 241 -24.77 5.01 -7.08
N GLY A 242 -23.47 5.11 -7.35
CA GLY A 242 -22.91 6.08 -8.28
C GLY A 242 -22.89 7.52 -7.74
N ASN A 243 -23.05 7.69 -6.43
CA ASN A 243 -22.91 8.96 -5.73
C ASN A 243 -21.42 9.29 -5.54
N ILE A 244 -21.09 10.58 -5.61
CA ILE A 244 -19.71 11.05 -5.43
C ILE A 244 -19.65 11.89 -4.17
N ASP A 245 -18.88 11.41 -3.20
CA ASP A 245 -18.53 12.15 -1.99
C ASP A 245 -17.01 12.31 -1.93
N LEU A 246 -16.51 13.41 -2.51
CA LEU A 246 -15.07 13.69 -2.54
C LEU A 246 -14.50 13.96 -1.14
N ALA A 247 -15.30 14.43 -0.20
CA ALA A 247 -14.84 14.64 1.17
C ALA A 247 -14.59 13.30 1.87
N CYS A 248 -15.50 12.35 1.71
CA CYS A 248 -15.31 10.97 2.20
C CYS A 248 -14.11 10.29 1.52
N ILE A 249 -14.00 10.39 0.18
CA ILE A 249 -12.86 9.80 -0.56
C ILE A 249 -11.54 10.41 -0.09
N ALA A 250 -11.45 11.74 0.06
CA ALA A 250 -10.21 12.37 0.52
C ALA A 250 -9.86 11.95 1.95
N LYS A 251 -10.87 11.94 2.85
CA LYS A 251 -10.71 11.48 4.23
C LYS A 251 -10.16 10.06 4.30
N LEU A 252 -10.59 9.16 3.43
CA LEU A 252 -10.12 7.76 3.43
C LEU A 252 -8.81 7.56 2.68
N PHE A 253 -8.63 8.18 1.52
CA PHE A 253 -7.60 7.78 0.54
C PHE A 253 -6.56 8.85 0.20
N ASP A 254 -6.79 10.14 0.50
CA ASP A 254 -5.76 11.16 0.30
C ASP A 254 -4.84 11.28 1.52
N ILE A 255 -3.52 11.30 1.34
CA ILE A 255 -2.55 11.35 2.45
C ILE A 255 -2.71 12.61 3.32
N GLY A 256 -3.13 13.74 2.74
CA GLY A 256 -3.42 15.00 3.43
C GLY A 256 -4.90 15.23 3.73
N SER A 257 -5.77 14.27 3.38
CA SER A 257 -7.23 14.40 3.44
C SER A 257 -7.79 15.60 2.66
N ASP A 258 -7.16 15.95 1.53
CA ASP A 258 -7.53 17.10 0.69
C ASP A 258 -8.45 16.70 -0.49
N PRO A 259 -9.73 17.12 -0.50
CA PRO A 259 -10.64 16.86 -1.62
C PRO A 259 -10.23 17.54 -2.93
N PHE A 260 -9.47 18.63 -2.87
CA PHE A 260 -8.99 19.35 -4.07
C PHE A 260 -7.82 18.64 -4.75
N ALA A 261 -7.17 17.70 -4.07
CA ALA A 261 -6.15 16.85 -4.65
C ALA A 261 -6.74 15.69 -5.50
N LEU A 262 -8.06 15.51 -5.50
CA LEU A 262 -8.74 14.42 -6.20
C LEU A 262 -9.18 14.81 -7.61
N ASN A 263 -9.04 13.86 -8.54
CA ASN A 263 -9.56 13.96 -9.90
C ASN A 263 -10.94 13.29 -10.01
N ALA A 264 -12.00 14.05 -9.72
CA ALA A 264 -13.37 13.54 -9.77
C ALA A 264 -13.82 13.03 -11.16
N GLU A 265 -13.20 13.52 -12.24
CA GLU A 265 -13.54 13.10 -13.61
C GLU A 265 -13.10 11.66 -13.92
N ALA A 266 -12.12 11.13 -13.18
CA ALA A 266 -11.63 9.77 -13.35
C ALA A 266 -12.55 8.69 -12.72
N LEU A 267 -13.60 9.10 -12.00
CA LEU A 267 -14.53 8.19 -11.33
C LEU A 267 -15.35 7.35 -12.30
N ARG A 268 -15.37 6.03 -12.08
CA ARG A 268 -16.09 5.04 -12.89
C ARG A 268 -17.42 4.69 -12.23
N ARG A 269 -18.45 5.49 -12.51
CA ARG A 269 -19.77 5.34 -11.87
C ARG A 269 -20.43 3.99 -12.17
N GLY A 270 -21.09 3.42 -11.15
CA GLY A 270 -21.89 2.19 -11.28
C GLY A 270 -21.05 0.92 -11.50
N LYS A 271 -19.75 0.96 -11.22
CA LYS A 271 -18.89 -0.22 -11.27
C LYS A 271 -18.82 -0.87 -9.89
N PRO A 272 -19.27 -2.13 -9.74
CA PRO A 272 -19.31 -2.77 -8.43
C PRO A 272 -17.91 -3.17 -7.98
N SER A 273 -17.58 -2.83 -6.74
CA SER A 273 -16.37 -3.28 -6.07
C SER A 273 -16.47 -4.77 -5.70
N LYS A 274 -15.30 -5.41 -5.55
CA LYS A 274 -15.18 -6.79 -5.08
C LYS A 274 -14.40 -6.83 -3.78
N PHE A 275 -14.77 -7.76 -2.89
CA PHE A 275 -14.24 -7.79 -1.53
C PHE A 275 -13.77 -9.19 -1.17
N GLN A 276 -12.66 -9.27 -0.44
CA GLN A 276 -12.18 -10.53 0.14
C GLN A 276 -11.91 -10.30 1.62
N VAL A 277 -12.58 -11.06 2.49
CA VAL A 277 -12.38 -11.02 3.95
C VAL A 277 -11.62 -12.26 4.36
N GLN A 278 -10.48 -12.10 5.03
CA GLN A 278 -9.64 -13.21 5.48
C GLN A 278 -9.29 -13.04 6.95
N GLU A 279 -9.38 -14.13 7.72
CA GLU A 279 -8.85 -14.17 9.09
C GLU A 279 -7.32 -14.27 9.03
N TYR A 280 -6.61 -13.61 9.95
CA TYR A 280 -5.16 -13.75 10.07
C TYR A 280 -4.72 -14.01 11.50
N ASP A 281 -3.55 -14.64 11.63
CA ASP A 281 -2.83 -14.83 12.88
C ASP A 281 -1.71 -13.78 12.98
N PRO A 282 -1.69 -12.90 14.00
CA PRO A 282 -0.63 -11.91 14.19
C PRO A 282 0.78 -12.51 14.26
N ASP A 283 0.93 -13.75 14.77
CA ASP A 283 2.23 -14.41 14.85
C ASP A 283 2.75 -14.80 13.45
N ARG A 284 1.84 -15.09 12.51
CA ARG A 284 2.19 -15.33 11.10
C ARG A 284 2.74 -14.08 10.43
N LEU A 285 2.06 -12.94 10.62
CA LEU A 285 2.56 -11.65 10.14
C LEU A 285 3.96 -11.35 10.72
N ARG A 286 4.13 -11.53 12.03
CA ARG A 286 5.42 -11.34 12.70
C ARG A 286 6.49 -12.23 12.10
N HIS A 287 6.21 -13.52 11.91
CA HIS A 287 7.12 -14.47 11.30
C HIS A 287 7.54 -14.02 9.90
N ASN A 288 6.57 -13.69 9.03
CA ASN A 288 6.83 -13.29 7.66
C ASN A 288 7.69 -12.01 7.58
N VAL A 289 7.37 -10.99 8.37
CA VAL A 289 8.15 -9.74 8.43
C VAL A 289 9.57 -10.01 8.92
N VAL A 290 9.74 -10.75 10.02
CA VAL A 290 11.07 -11.06 10.58
C VAL A 290 11.91 -11.86 9.58
N THR A 291 11.33 -12.85 8.91
CA THR A 291 12.01 -13.65 7.90
C THR A 291 12.47 -12.76 6.73
N ILE A 292 11.63 -11.88 6.22
CA ILE A 292 11.99 -10.94 5.15
C ILE A 292 13.09 -9.97 5.59
N VAL A 293 12.97 -9.38 6.78
CA VAL A 293 14.00 -8.50 7.35
C VAL A 293 15.34 -9.23 7.43
N SER A 294 15.34 -10.48 7.88
CA SER A 294 16.55 -11.32 7.95
C SER A 294 17.13 -11.57 6.57
N LEU A 295 16.31 -11.98 5.59
CA LEU A 295 16.74 -12.22 4.22
C LEU A 295 17.40 -10.98 3.60
N CYS A 296 16.79 -9.81 3.75
CA CYS A 296 17.27 -8.56 3.16
C CYS A 296 18.46 -7.93 3.90
N ASN A 297 18.68 -8.28 5.18
CA ASN A 297 19.79 -7.75 6.00
C ASN A 297 21.00 -8.70 6.08
N GLN A 298 20.85 -9.99 5.80
CA GLN A 298 21.99 -10.93 5.67
C GLN A 298 22.97 -10.52 4.56
N ALA A 299 22.61 -9.54 3.72
CA ALA A 299 23.43 -8.94 2.68
C ALA A 299 24.41 -7.85 3.16
N GLN A 300 24.32 -7.37 4.41
CA GLN A 300 25.21 -6.37 4.99
C GLN A 300 26.08 -7.05 6.06
N PRO A 301 27.36 -7.36 5.82
CA PRO A 301 28.27 -7.74 6.88
C PRO A 301 28.52 -6.51 7.75
N GLY A 302 27.75 -6.37 8.83
CA GLY A 302 27.93 -5.34 9.85
C GLY A 302 26.81 -4.32 9.92
N SER A 303 25.64 -4.71 10.40
CA SER A 303 24.73 -3.75 11.05
C SER A 303 23.99 -4.41 12.19
N VAL A 304 24.10 -3.76 13.34
CA VAL A 304 23.67 -4.17 14.67
C VAL A 304 22.14 -4.24 14.75
N PHE A 305 21.60 -5.46 14.80
CA PHE A 305 20.36 -5.75 15.53
C PHE A 305 20.62 -6.94 16.44
N ALA A 306 21.43 -6.69 17.47
CA ALA A 306 21.34 -7.47 18.69
C ALA A 306 20.27 -6.80 19.57
N SER A 307 19.42 -7.63 20.19
CA SER A 307 18.36 -7.32 21.17
C SER A 307 17.07 -6.65 20.68
N LEU A 308 16.11 -7.49 20.26
CA LEU A 308 14.70 -7.42 20.64
C LEU A 308 14.15 -8.83 20.86
#